data_AF-A0A2V7QWW7-F1
#
_entry.id   AF-A0A2V7QWW7-F1
#
_cell.length_a   1.000
_cell.length_b   1.000
_cell.length_c   1.000
_cell.angle_alpha   90.00
_cell.angle_beta   90.00
_cell.angle_gamma   90.00
#
_symmetry.space_group_name_H-M   'P 1'
#
loop_
_entity.id
_entity.type
_entity.pdbx_description
1 polymer ?
#
loop_
_entity_poly.entity_id
_entity_poly.type
_entity_poly.pdbx_seq_one_letter_code
_entity_poly.pdbx_strand_id
1 'polypeptide(L)'
;EELLIKALFRYDQKFENGGILYDGSDEKRSNYTLEGGDVHPIRPDLLVLGFSERSSPAALDLLCDLVFANCNVTDVIIVVLPAERTAIHLDMIFTQVDRELCIVYPPHFVGPERLAVLHRRKRSKGVKEVPNFFAAMQAVDQPLEPIFCGGNQRTVQEREQWSSACNSFAVRPGVILSYGRNDATLNELTSAGFRVVTADETLKDGERAVIKIEGSELVRGGGGPRCMTLPLRRDDL
;
A
#
# COMPACT_ATOMS: atom_id res chain seq x y z
N GLU A 1 -3.13 -18.35 10.04
CA GLU A 1 -3.17 -16.96 10.53
C GLU A 1 -4.58 -16.39 10.52
N GLU A 2 -5.28 -16.45 9.39
CA GLU A 2 -6.66 -15.93 9.23
C GLU A 2 -7.66 -16.41 10.30
N LEU A 3 -7.61 -17.68 10.74
CA LEU A 3 -8.54 -18.22 11.74
C LEU A 3 -8.42 -17.52 13.09
N LEU A 4 -7.20 -17.14 13.49
CA LEU A 4 -6.95 -16.43 14.73
C LEU A 4 -7.49 -15.00 14.65
N ILE A 5 -7.22 -14.29 13.54
CA ILE A 5 -7.75 -12.95 13.30
C ILE A 5 -9.28 -12.98 13.26
N LYS A 6 -9.88 -13.94 12.53
CA LYS A 6 -11.33 -14.15 12.48
C LYS A 6 -11.94 -14.37 13.86
N ALA A 7 -11.28 -15.15 14.72
CA ALA A 7 -11.74 -15.35 16.09
C ALA A 7 -11.73 -14.05 16.91
N LEU A 8 -10.65 -13.25 16.80
CA LEU A 8 -10.56 -11.95 17.48
C LEU A 8 -11.68 -10.99 17.03
N PHE A 9 -11.86 -10.81 15.72
CA PHE A 9 -12.88 -9.90 15.19
C PHE A 9 -14.33 -10.35 15.41
N ARG A 10 -14.57 -11.67 15.61
CA ARG A 10 -15.92 -12.21 15.86
C ARG A 10 -16.31 -12.26 17.33
N TYR A 11 -15.34 -12.46 18.24
CA TYR A 11 -15.65 -12.83 19.63
C TYR A 11 -15.08 -11.86 20.68
N ASP A 12 -14.05 -11.07 20.36
CA ASP A 12 -13.51 -10.09 21.31
C ASP A 12 -14.33 -8.79 21.28
N GLN A 13 -14.91 -8.44 22.43
CA GLN A 13 -15.80 -7.28 22.59
C GLN A 13 -15.14 -5.94 22.25
N LYS A 14 -13.80 -5.86 22.29
CA LYS A 14 -13.07 -4.62 21.96
C LYS A 14 -13.16 -4.22 20.49
N PHE A 15 -13.52 -5.15 19.60
CA PHE A 15 -13.68 -4.88 18.17
C PHE A 15 -15.10 -4.45 17.79
N GLU A 16 -15.98 -4.25 18.78
CA GLU A 16 -17.37 -3.79 18.62
C GLU A 16 -18.20 -4.67 17.66
N ASN A 17 -17.69 -5.86 17.31
CA ASN A 17 -18.25 -6.78 16.33
C ASN A 17 -18.68 -6.09 15.03
N GLY A 18 -17.83 -5.21 14.47
CA GLY A 18 -18.07 -4.50 13.20
C GLY A 18 -18.25 -5.40 11.96
N GLY A 19 -18.20 -6.72 12.14
CA GLY A 19 -18.39 -7.72 11.10
C GLY A 19 -17.11 -7.97 10.29
N ILE A 20 -17.18 -9.00 9.44
CA ILE A 20 -16.13 -9.31 8.47
C ILE A 20 -16.72 -9.02 7.10
N LEU A 21 -16.18 -8.02 6.39
CA LEU A 21 -16.67 -7.64 5.07
C LEU A 21 -16.35 -8.72 4.03
N TYR A 22 -15.11 -9.23 4.07
CA TYR A 22 -14.61 -10.30 3.21
C TYR A 22 -14.01 -11.39 4.08
N ASP A 23 -14.58 -12.60 4.05
CA ASP A 23 -14.12 -13.74 4.83
C ASP A 23 -13.50 -14.80 3.90
N GLY A 24 -12.18 -14.72 3.73
CA GLY A 24 -11.43 -15.67 2.88
C GLY A 24 -11.47 -17.11 3.40
N SER A 25 -11.74 -17.34 4.69
CA SER A 25 -11.77 -18.70 5.24
C SER A 25 -13.06 -19.47 4.93
N ASP A 26 -14.13 -18.77 4.54
CA ASP A 26 -15.36 -19.39 4.07
C ASP A 26 -15.30 -19.71 2.55
N GLU A 27 -14.29 -19.18 1.85
CA GLU A 27 -14.04 -19.40 0.43
C GLU A 27 -13.30 -20.71 0.18
N LYS A 28 -13.84 -21.54 -0.71
CA LYS A 28 -13.33 -22.90 -0.99
C LYS A 28 -12.71 -23.03 -2.38
N ARG A 29 -12.87 -22.01 -3.24
CA ARG A 29 -12.33 -22.00 -4.60
C ARG A 29 -10.85 -21.61 -4.55
N SER A 30 -9.99 -22.47 -5.10
CA SER A 30 -8.54 -22.29 -5.08
C SER A 30 -8.03 -21.08 -5.88
N ASN A 31 -8.86 -20.50 -6.73
CA ASN A 31 -8.54 -19.32 -7.55
C ASN A 31 -9.17 -18.02 -7.01
N TYR A 32 -9.66 -18.02 -5.77
CA TYR A 32 -10.14 -16.83 -5.06
C TYR A 32 -9.19 -16.52 -3.91
N THR A 33 -8.16 -15.73 -4.19
CA THR A 33 -7.14 -15.36 -3.20
C THR A 33 -7.09 -13.86 -3.07
N LEU A 34 -6.83 -13.36 -1.86
CA LEU A 34 -6.70 -11.95 -1.56
C LEU A 34 -5.74 -11.80 -0.37
N GLU A 35 -4.67 -11.03 -0.53
CA GLU A 35 -3.73 -10.74 0.54
C GLU A 35 -3.71 -9.24 0.88
N GLY A 36 -3.51 -8.90 2.16
CA GLY A 36 -3.64 -7.52 2.65
C GLY A 36 -2.61 -6.54 2.10
N GLY A 37 -1.46 -7.03 1.59
CA GLY A 37 -0.45 -6.21 0.93
C GLY A 37 -0.95 -5.53 -0.35
N ASP A 38 -2.00 -6.10 -0.96
CA ASP A 38 -2.64 -5.55 -2.16
C ASP A 38 -3.80 -4.62 -1.87
N VAL A 39 -4.23 -4.43 -0.61
CA VAL A 39 -5.37 -3.59 -0.27
C VAL A 39 -4.90 -2.29 0.39
N HIS A 40 -5.16 -1.16 -0.27
CA HIS A 40 -4.76 0.17 0.21
C HIS A 40 -5.96 1.11 0.27
N PRO A 41 -6.60 1.27 1.44
CA PRO A 41 -7.57 2.32 1.67
C PRO A 41 -6.88 3.68 1.70
N ILE A 42 -7.13 4.51 0.69
CA ILE A 42 -6.50 5.84 0.54
C ILE A 42 -7.35 6.91 1.21
N ARG A 43 -8.67 6.84 0.99
CA ARG A 43 -9.68 7.79 1.50
C ARG A 43 -11.00 7.01 1.70
N PRO A 44 -12.00 7.46 2.49
CA PRO A 44 -13.22 6.69 2.71
C PRO A 44 -14.00 6.29 1.45
N ASP A 45 -13.81 7.01 0.34
CA ASP A 45 -14.44 6.78 -0.96
C ASP A 45 -13.49 6.17 -2.03
N LEU A 46 -12.20 5.97 -1.72
CA LEU A 46 -11.15 5.58 -2.67
C LEU A 46 -10.28 4.42 -2.17
N LEU A 47 -10.25 3.33 -2.93
CA LEU A 47 -9.32 2.22 -2.74
C LEU A 47 -8.30 2.14 -3.88
N VAL A 48 -7.08 1.74 -3.54
CA VAL A 48 -6.09 1.25 -4.52
C VAL A 48 -5.85 -0.22 -4.24
N LEU A 49 -5.93 -1.05 -5.28
CA LEU A 49 -5.78 -2.50 -5.22
C LEU A 49 -4.62 -2.98 -6.09
N GLY A 50 -3.90 -3.99 -5.62
CA GLY A 50 -2.96 -4.77 -6.44
C GLY A 50 -3.63 -6.00 -7.04
N PHE A 51 -3.59 -6.14 -8.37
CA PHE A 51 -3.81 -7.44 -9.01
C PHE A 51 -2.46 -8.14 -9.14
N SER A 52 -2.21 -9.13 -8.29
CA SER A 52 -0.95 -9.85 -8.14
C SER A 52 -1.13 -11.36 -8.26
N GLU A 53 -0.04 -12.13 -8.12
CA GLU A 53 -0.13 -13.59 -7.95
C GLU A 53 -0.82 -14.02 -6.66
N ARG A 54 -0.97 -13.11 -5.68
CA ARG A 54 -1.58 -13.35 -4.38
C ARG A 54 -3.02 -12.88 -4.28
N SER A 55 -3.42 -11.91 -5.11
CA SER A 55 -4.77 -11.36 -5.15
C SER A 55 -5.41 -11.53 -6.52
N SER A 56 -6.35 -12.48 -6.64
CA SER A 56 -6.91 -12.91 -7.91
C SER A 56 -7.99 -11.96 -8.45
N PRO A 57 -8.20 -11.87 -9.78
CA PRO A 57 -9.20 -10.98 -10.37
C PRO A 57 -10.61 -11.21 -9.81
N ALA A 58 -10.98 -12.47 -9.59
CA ALA A 58 -12.31 -12.83 -9.13
C ALA A 58 -12.55 -12.42 -7.66
N ALA A 59 -11.51 -12.50 -6.82
CA ALA A 59 -11.57 -12.01 -5.44
C ALA A 59 -11.61 -10.48 -5.38
N LEU A 60 -10.81 -9.80 -6.22
CA LEU A 60 -10.87 -8.34 -6.34
C LEU A 60 -12.23 -7.85 -6.84
N ASP A 61 -12.85 -8.58 -7.77
CA ASP A 61 -14.17 -8.23 -8.27
C ASP A 61 -15.25 -8.33 -7.18
N LEU A 62 -15.20 -9.39 -6.38
CA LEU A 62 -16.08 -9.56 -5.21
C LEU A 62 -15.82 -8.49 -4.15
N LEU A 63 -14.54 -8.19 -3.86
CA LEU A 63 -14.18 -7.12 -2.92
C LEU A 63 -14.77 -5.78 -3.36
N CYS A 64 -14.65 -5.44 -4.65
CA CYS A 64 -15.24 -4.23 -5.22
C CYS A 64 -16.76 -4.20 -5.01
N ASP A 65 -17.47 -5.30 -5.29
CA ASP A 65 -18.92 -5.36 -5.08
C ASP A 65 -19.30 -5.17 -3.61
N LEU A 66 -18.54 -5.78 -2.69
CA LEU A 66 -18.76 -5.68 -1.25
C LEU A 66 -18.54 -4.27 -0.72
N VAL A 67 -17.42 -3.61 -1.08
CA VAL A 67 -17.12 -2.24 -0.62
C VAL A 67 -18.07 -1.23 -1.26
N PHE A 68 -18.50 -1.45 -2.50
CA PHE A 68 -19.51 -0.63 -3.13
C PHE A 68 -20.88 -0.80 -2.47
N ALA A 69 -21.27 -2.00 -2.05
CA ALA A 69 -22.57 -2.22 -1.42
C ALA A 69 -22.61 -1.76 0.04
N ASN A 70 -21.53 -1.98 0.79
CA ASN A 70 -21.53 -1.88 2.26
C ASN A 70 -20.65 -0.74 2.81
N CYS A 71 -19.91 -0.03 1.97
CA CYS A 71 -19.02 1.06 2.38
C CYS A 71 -19.27 2.34 1.53
N ASN A 72 -18.53 3.41 1.87
CA ASN A 72 -18.59 4.69 1.16
C ASN A 72 -17.73 4.73 -0.11
N VAL A 73 -17.05 3.63 -0.46
CA VAL A 73 -16.20 3.53 -1.64
C VAL A 73 -17.00 3.78 -2.92
N THR A 74 -16.50 4.68 -3.77
CA THR A 74 -17.05 4.97 -5.10
C THR A 74 -16.07 4.63 -6.21
N ASP A 75 -14.77 4.69 -5.91
CA ASP A 75 -13.68 4.57 -6.86
C ASP A 75 -12.65 3.55 -6.40
N VAL A 76 -12.26 2.67 -7.31
CA VAL A 76 -11.21 1.67 -7.09
C VAL A 76 -10.22 1.74 -8.23
N ILE A 77 -8.96 2.04 -7.91
CA ILE A 77 -7.84 2.00 -8.85
C ILE A 77 -7.12 0.67 -8.67
N ILE A 78 -6.86 -0.05 -9.75
CA ILE A 78 -6.22 -1.37 -9.72
C ILE A 78 -4.91 -1.28 -10.49
N VAL A 79 -3.80 -1.64 -9.85
CA VAL A 79 -2.49 -1.75 -10.47
C VAL A 79 -2.24 -3.22 -10.80
N VAL A 80 -1.97 -3.53 -12.07
CA VAL A 80 -1.71 -4.91 -12.51
C VAL A 80 -0.23 -5.22 -12.34
N LEU A 81 0.10 -6.00 -11.31
CA LEU A 81 1.49 -6.34 -10.98
C LEU A 81 2.04 -7.38 -11.97
N PRO A 82 3.35 -7.33 -12.25
CA PRO A 82 4.00 -8.34 -13.05
C PRO A 82 4.14 -9.64 -12.24
N ALA A 83 4.30 -10.77 -12.94
CA ALA A 83 4.62 -12.04 -12.30
C ALA A 83 6.10 -12.05 -11.87
N GLU A 84 6.40 -11.47 -10.70
CA GLU A 84 7.76 -11.33 -10.17
C GLU A 84 7.85 -11.75 -8.71
N ARG A 85 8.99 -12.35 -8.33
CA ARG A 85 9.22 -12.84 -6.96
C ARG A 85 9.51 -11.73 -5.95
N THR A 86 9.94 -10.55 -6.42
CA THR A 86 10.44 -9.46 -5.59
C THR A 86 9.37 -8.42 -5.25
N ALA A 87 8.25 -8.43 -5.97
CA ALA A 87 7.10 -7.54 -5.77
C ALA A 87 5.82 -8.37 -5.74
N ILE A 88 5.65 -9.16 -4.66
CA ILE A 88 4.51 -10.07 -4.52
C ILE A 88 3.18 -9.36 -4.24
N HIS A 89 3.25 -8.10 -3.78
CA HIS A 89 2.11 -7.26 -3.42
C HIS A 89 2.34 -5.81 -3.84
N LEU A 90 1.25 -5.05 -3.99
CA LEU A 90 1.31 -3.62 -4.31
C LEU A 90 2.11 -2.82 -3.28
N ASP A 91 2.00 -3.15 -1.99
CA ASP A 91 2.72 -2.45 -0.93
C ASP A 91 4.25 -2.63 -0.97
N MET A 92 4.72 -3.58 -1.77
CA MET A 92 6.14 -3.73 -2.02
C MET A 92 6.66 -2.68 -2.99
N ILE A 93 5.82 -2.10 -3.84
CA ILE A 93 6.23 -1.15 -4.91
C ILE A 93 5.57 0.22 -4.81
N PHE A 94 4.59 0.40 -3.91
CA PHE A 94 3.87 1.64 -3.68
C PHE A 94 3.40 1.77 -2.23
N THR A 95 3.62 2.94 -1.63
CA THR A 95 2.99 3.34 -0.36
C THR A 95 2.74 4.85 -0.35
N GLN A 96 1.53 5.28 0.01
CA GLN A 96 1.27 6.69 0.34
C GLN A 96 1.85 7.04 1.71
N VAL A 97 2.68 8.08 1.78
CA VAL A 97 3.44 8.48 2.98
C VAL A 97 3.04 9.84 3.54
N ASP A 98 2.38 10.67 2.73
CA ASP A 98 1.72 11.91 3.14
C ASP A 98 0.46 12.13 2.28
N ARG A 99 -0.28 13.22 2.52
CA ARG A 99 -1.51 13.54 1.78
C ARG A 99 -1.27 13.56 0.27
N GLU A 100 -0.16 14.14 -0.15
CA GLU A 100 0.21 14.34 -1.56
C GLU A 100 1.45 13.55 -1.98
N LEU A 101 2.07 12.76 -1.09
CA LEU A 101 3.33 12.07 -1.36
C LEU A 101 3.19 10.56 -1.28
N CYS A 102 3.82 9.85 -2.21
CA CYS A 102 3.96 8.39 -2.17
C CYS A 102 5.38 7.95 -2.51
N ILE A 103 5.86 6.88 -1.87
CA ILE A 103 7.06 6.18 -2.30
C ILE A 103 6.67 5.17 -3.38
N VAL A 104 7.40 5.16 -4.49
CA VAL A 104 7.20 4.19 -5.59
C VAL A 104 8.51 3.55 -6.00
N TYR A 105 8.44 2.30 -6.47
CA TYR A 105 9.51 1.70 -7.27
C TYR A 105 9.40 2.24 -8.70
N PRO A 106 10.29 3.17 -9.12
CA PRO A 106 10.04 4.01 -10.30
C PRO A 106 9.78 3.24 -11.61
N PRO A 107 10.51 2.13 -11.92
CA PRO A 107 10.28 1.39 -13.16
C PRO A 107 8.84 0.97 -13.43
N HIS A 108 8.07 0.67 -12.37
CA HIS A 108 6.68 0.22 -12.48
C HIS A 108 5.64 1.34 -12.54
N PHE A 109 6.04 2.59 -12.29
CA PHE A 109 5.14 3.74 -12.26
C PHE A 109 5.48 4.79 -13.32
N VAL A 110 6.73 4.83 -13.77
CA VAL A 110 7.25 5.85 -14.70
C VAL A 110 8.06 5.19 -15.80
N GLY A 111 7.86 5.65 -17.04
CA GLY A 111 8.61 5.18 -18.20
C GLY A 111 7.98 3.97 -18.93
N PRO A 112 8.79 3.18 -19.65
CA PRO A 112 8.31 2.13 -20.56
C PRO A 112 7.88 0.83 -19.85
N GLU A 113 8.43 0.55 -18.66
CA GLU A 113 8.11 -0.64 -17.85
C GLU A 113 6.91 -0.40 -16.90
N ARG A 114 6.21 0.73 -17.05
CA ARG A 114 5.10 1.07 -16.18
C ARG A 114 3.98 0.03 -16.29
N LEU A 115 3.35 -0.24 -15.15
CA LEU A 115 2.29 -1.22 -15.05
C LEU A 115 0.97 -0.70 -15.62
N ALA A 116 0.14 -1.62 -16.10
CA ALA A 116 -1.21 -1.32 -16.50
C ALA A 116 -2.03 -0.91 -15.27
N VAL A 117 -2.88 0.10 -15.44
CA VAL A 117 -3.74 0.62 -14.38
C VAL A 117 -5.18 0.61 -14.87
N LEU A 118 -6.07 0.10 -14.02
CA LEU A 118 -7.51 0.00 -14.29
C LEU A 118 -8.28 0.85 -13.28
N HIS A 119 -9.43 1.37 -13.69
CA HIS A 119 -10.36 2.11 -12.85
C HIS A 119 -11.73 1.43 -12.86
N ARG A 120 -12.23 1.07 -11.67
CA ARG A 120 -13.58 0.58 -11.45
C ARG A 120 -14.38 1.60 -10.62
N ARG A 121 -15.59 1.92 -11.07
CA ARG A 121 -16.51 2.83 -10.35
C ARG A 121 -17.76 2.08 -9.91
N LYS A 122 -18.32 2.45 -8.75
CA LYS A 122 -19.51 1.83 -8.14
C LYS A 122 -20.71 1.66 -9.08
N ARG A 123 -20.86 2.53 -10.08
CA ARG A 123 -21.97 2.51 -11.05
C ARG A 123 -21.52 2.24 -12.49
N SER A 124 -20.26 1.88 -12.73
CA SER A 124 -19.78 1.51 -14.06
C SER A 124 -19.95 0.01 -14.29
N LYS A 125 -20.29 -0.36 -15.53
CA LYS A 125 -20.16 -1.75 -15.97
C LYS A 125 -18.68 -2.04 -16.26
N GLY A 126 -18.08 -2.89 -15.45
CA GLY A 126 -16.69 -3.36 -15.62
C GLY A 126 -15.62 -2.34 -15.23
N VAL A 127 -14.40 -2.65 -15.65
CA VAL A 127 -13.17 -1.88 -15.43
C VAL A 127 -12.73 -1.18 -16.71
N LYS A 128 -12.07 -0.02 -16.59
CA LYS A 128 -11.49 0.71 -17.72
C LYS A 128 -10.00 0.91 -17.52
N GLU A 129 -9.21 0.63 -18.54
CA GLU A 129 -7.78 0.99 -18.51
C GLU A 129 -7.61 2.51 -18.56
N VAL A 130 -6.65 3.02 -17.80
CA VAL A 130 -6.29 4.44 -17.70
C VAL A 130 -4.79 4.62 -18.00
N PRO A 131 -4.35 5.82 -18.43
CA PRO A 131 -3.02 5.98 -19.03
C PRO A 131 -1.83 5.61 -18.13
N ASN A 132 -1.92 5.91 -16.84
CA ASN A 132 -0.94 5.56 -15.81
C ASN A 132 -1.55 5.82 -14.42
N PHE A 133 -0.84 5.38 -13.38
CA PHE A 133 -1.26 5.48 -11.99
C PHE A 133 -1.52 6.93 -11.56
N PHE A 134 -0.57 7.85 -11.79
CA PHE A 134 -0.70 9.24 -11.35
C PHE A 134 -1.86 9.97 -12.03
N ALA A 135 -2.10 9.72 -13.32
CA ALA A 135 -3.27 10.24 -14.04
C ALA A 135 -4.59 9.70 -13.46
N ALA A 136 -4.61 8.42 -13.04
CA ALA A 136 -5.76 7.82 -12.39
C ALA A 136 -6.06 8.48 -11.04
N MET A 137 -5.01 8.67 -10.23
CA MET A 137 -5.07 9.31 -8.92
C MET A 137 -5.51 10.79 -9.04
N GLN A 138 -5.02 11.51 -10.05
CA GLN A 138 -5.48 12.87 -10.34
C GLN A 138 -6.96 12.91 -10.76
N ALA A 139 -7.45 11.93 -11.52
CA ALA A 139 -8.84 11.89 -11.99
C ALA A 139 -9.87 11.61 -10.88
N VAL A 140 -9.42 11.17 -9.70
CA VAL A 140 -10.25 10.94 -8.50
C VAL A 140 -9.95 11.96 -7.39
N ASP A 141 -9.42 13.13 -7.76
CA ASP A 141 -9.10 14.24 -6.86
C ASP A 141 -8.14 13.84 -5.73
N GLN A 142 -7.15 13.00 -6.04
CA GLN A 142 -6.10 12.58 -5.13
C GLN A 142 -4.73 12.62 -5.83
N PRO A 143 -4.25 13.79 -6.30
CA PRO A 143 -2.94 13.87 -6.93
C PRO A 143 -1.84 13.43 -5.94
N LEU A 144 -0.89 12.62 -6.44
CA LEU A 144 0.26 12.14 -5.67
C LEU A 144 1.53 12.46 -6.44
N GLU A 145 2.52 13.00 -5.73
CA GLU A 145 3.88 13.20 -6.21
C GLU A 145 4.76 12.03 -5.74
N PRO A 146 5.50 11.39 -6.66
CA PRO A 146 6.32 10.24 -6.32
C PRO A 146 7.68 10.62 -5.72
N ILE A 147 8.03 9.94 -4.64
CA ILE A 147 9.38 9.82 -4.10
C ILE A 147 9.95 8.50 -4.61
N PHE A 148 11.09 8.56 -5.29
CA PHE A 148 11.66 7.40 -5.97
C PHE A 148 12.47 6.52 -5.02
N CYS A 149 12.02 5.28 -4.82
CA CYS A 149 12.81 4.25 -4.15
C CYS A 149 14.16 4.07 -4.87
N GLY A 150 15.27 4.24 -4.14
CA GLY A 150 16.63 4.14 -4.66
C GLY A 150 17.09 5.29 -5.55
N GLY A 151 16.34 6.40 -5.60
CA GLY A 151 16.71 7.60 -6.36
C GLY A 151 16.67 7.40 -7.88
N ASN A 152 17.64 7.97 -8.60
CA ASN A 152 17.66 8.00 -10.06
C ASN A 152 18.49 6.88 -10.75
N GLN A 153 19.15 6.01 -9.98
CA GLN A 153 20.03 4.98 -10.52
C GLN A 153 19.36 3.59 -10.49
N ARG A 154 19.12 2.99 -11.66
CA ARG A 154 18.38 1.71 -11.78
C ARG A 154 18.91 0.60 -10.87
N THR A 155 20.22 0.41 -10.79
CA THR A 155 20.84 -0.62 -9.94
C THR A 155 20.59 -0.39 -8.45
N VAL A 156 20.49 0.87 -8.03
CA VAL A 156 20.17 1.26 -6.65
C VAL A 156 18.68 1.08 -6.39
N GLN A 157 17.82 1.47 -7.34
CA GLN A 157 16.37 1.24 -7.29
C GLN A 157 16.06 -0.25 -7.10
N GLU A 158 16.67 -1.14 -7.90
CA GLU A 158 16.48 -2.59 -7.78
C GLU A 158 16.95 -3.13 -6.43
N ARG A 159 18.12 -2.68 -5.96
CA ARG A 159 18.67 -3.10 -4.67
C ARG A 159 17.77 -2.69 -3.51
N GLU A 160 17.36 -1.44 -3.46
CA GLU A 160 16.56 -0.92 -2.35
C GLU A 160 15.11 -1.39 -2.41
N GLN A 161 14.61 -1.67 -3.61
CA GLN A 161 13.35 -2.35 -3.77
C GLN A 161 13.39 -3.75 -3.18
N TRP A 162 14.47 -4.50 -3.43
CA TRP A 162 14.67 -5.83 -2.83
C TRP A 162 14.75 -5.80 -1.30
N SER A 163 15.22 -4.69 -0.72
CA SER A 163 15.22 -4.45 0.74
C SER A 163 13.99 -3.68 1.24
N SER A 164 12.87 -3.80 0.51
CA SER A 164 11.53 -3.33 0.91
C SER A 164 11.43 -1.82 1.18
N ALA A 165 12.17 -0.99 0.44
CA ALA A 165 12.18 0.46 0.65
C ALA A 165 10.81 1.14 0.45
N CYS A 166 9.98 0.65 -0.48
CA CYS A 166 8.62 1.18 -0.64
C CYS A 166 7.67 0.74 0.48
N ASN A 167 8.00 -0.31 1.24
CA ASN A 167 7.12 -0.92 2.24
C ASN A 167 7.17 -0.19 3.60
N SER A 168 7.02 1.13 3.56
CA SER A 168 7.05 2.00 4.73
C SER A 168 5.66 2.11 5.38
N PHE A 169 5.58 2.40 6.68
CA PHE A 169 4.31 2.53 7.38
C PHE A 169 4.05 3.97 7.83
N ALA A 170 3.03 4.62 7.29
CA ALA A 170 2.63 5.96 7.76
C ALA A 170 1.92 5.87 9.13
N VAL A 171 2.48 6.52 10.14
CA VAL A 171 1.86 6.64 11.48
C VAL A 171 0.83 7.76 11.47
N ARG A 172 1.18 8.90 10.87
CA ARG A 172 0.31 10.04 10.55
C ARG A 172 0.78 10.66 9.22
N PRO A 173 0.02 11.58 8.59
CA PRO A 173 0.50 12.29 7.41
C PRO A 173 1.90 12.87 7.63
N GLY A 174 2.83 12.51 6.75
CA GLY A 174 4.20 12.99 6.77
C GLY A 174 5.11 12.29 7.79
N VAL A 175 4.63 11.37 8.62
CA VAL A 175 5.47 10.61 9.56
C VAL A 175 5.38 9.12 9.29
N ILE A 176 6.50 8.54 8.90
CA ILE A 176 6.57 7.14 8.49
C ILE A 176 7.61 6.36 9.27
N LEU A 177 7.39 5.05 9.39
CA LEU A 177 8.40 4.07 9.78
C LEU A 177 9.03 3.49 8.50
N SER A 178 10.35 3.41 8.45
CA SER A 178 11.07 2.78 7.33
C SER A 178 12.37 2.13 7.81
N TYR A 179 12.89 1.17 7.05
CA TYR A 179 14.18 0.57 7.37
C TYR A 179 15.32 1.57 7.15
N GLY A 180 16.22 1.66 8.13
CA GLY A 180 17.37 2.58 8.09
C GLY A 180 18.45 2.25 7.04
N ARG A 181 18.34 1.10 6.34
CA ARG A 181 19.36 0.59 5.41
C ARG A 181 19.21 1.09 3.95
N ASN A 182 18.10 1.74 3.64
CA ASN A 182 17.75 2.16 2.27
C ASN A 182 18.23 3.60 2.04
N ASP A 183 19.55 3.80 2.06
CA ASP A 183 20.18 5.12 2.10
C ASP A 183 19.72 6.05 0.97
N ALA A 184 19.61 5.54 -0.27
CA ALA A 184 19.19 6.38 -1.39
C ALA A 184 17.73 6.80 -1.26
N THR A 185 16.84 5.89 -0.86
CA THR A 185 15.43 6.21 -0.58
C THR A 185 15.30 7.22 0.57
N LEU A 186 16.11 7.09 1.63
CA LEU A 186 16.14 8.05 2.73
C LEU A 186 16.63 9.44 2.30
N ASN A 187 17.57 9.51 1.35
CA ASN A 187 18.01 10.78 0.77
C ASN A 187 16.92 11.43 -0.10
N GLU A 188 16.16 10.66 -0.87
CA GLU A 188 15.01 11.16 -1.62
C GLU A 188 13.89 11.66 -0.68
N LEU A 189 13.61 10.92 0.40
CA LEU A 189 12.68 11.36 1.46
C LEU A 189 13.14 12.67 2.12
N THR A 190 14.44 12.78 2.39
CA THR A 190 15.03 14.02 2.93
C THR A 190 14.87 15.18 1.96
N SER A 191 15.08 14.94 0.66
CA SER A 191 14.89 15.94 -0.39
C SER A 191 13.41 16.36 -0.53
N ALA A 192 12.48 15.46 -0.22
CA ALA A 192 11.05 15.73 -0.13
C ALA A 192 10.60 16.39 1.21
N GLY A 193 11.56 16.74 2.08
CA GLY A 193 11.32 17.49 3.31
C GLY A 193 11.10 16.64 4.56
N PHE A 194 11.33 15.32 4.51
CA PHE A 194 11.27 14.48 5.71
C PHE A 194 12.58 14.57 6.51
N ARG A 195 12.49 14.77 7.82
CA ARG A 195 13.64 14.59 8.71
C ARG A 195 13.83 13.12 9.05
N VAL A 196 15.04 12.60 8.86
CA VAL A 196 15.37 11.23 9.26
C VAL A 196 15.73 11.19 10.74
N VAL A 197 15.02 10.38 11.53
CA VAL A 197 15.12 10.33 13.00
C VAL A 197 15.22 8.91 13.55
N THR A 198 15.61 8.76 14.81
CA THR A 198 15.46 7.52 15.58
C THR A 198 14.18 7.54 16.43
N ALA A 199 13.83 6.40 17.02
CA ALA A 199 12.62 6.26 17.85
C ALA A 199 12.64 7.09 19.15
N ASP A 200 13.82 7.51 19.61
CA ASP A 200 13.99 8.27 20.85
C ASP A 200 13.82 9.78 20.65
N GLU A 201 13.72 10.25 19.40
CA GLU A 201 13.62 11.66 19.08
C GLU A 201 12.17 12.17 19.14
N THR A 202 12.00 13.38 19.65
CA THR A 202 10.69 14.05 19.64
C THR A 202 10.43 14.71 18.29
N LEU A 203 9.20 14.59 17.79
CA LEU A 203 8.73 15.25 16.58
C LEU A 203 7.91 16.49 16.93
N LYS A 204 8.06 17.54 16.15
CA LYS A 204 7.21 18.73 16.24
C LYS A 204 5.88 18.49 15.52
N ASP A 205 4.85 19.24 15.91
CA ASP A 205 3.58 19.23 15.21
C ASP A 205 3.76 19.70 13.76
N GLY A 206 3.12 18.99 12.82
CA GLY A 206 3.23 19.26 11.38
C GLY A 206 4.57 18.88 10.75
N GLU A 207 5.55 18.40 11.53
CA GLU A 207 6.83 17.96 10.99
C GLU A 207 6.66 16.66 10.19
N ARG A 208 7.37 16.60 9.05
CA ARG A 208 7.59 15.37 8.29
C ARG A 208 8.81 14.63 8.81
N ALA A 209 8.68 13.33 9.06
CA ALA A 209 9.79 12.53 9.57
C ALA A 209 9.77 11.07 9.08
N VAL A 210 10.96 10.51 8.90
CA VAL A 210 11.18 9.07 8.74
C VAL A 210 11.78 8.57 10.04
N ILE A 211 11.02 7.81 10.81
CA ILE A 211 11.52 7.10 11.98
C ILE A 211 12.19 5.82 11.47
N LYS A 212 13.51 5.77 11.57
CA LYS A 212 14.29 4.61 11.13
C LYS A 212 14.15 3.48 12.13
N ILE A 213 13.87 2.29 11.61
CA ILE A 213 14.00 1.05 12.35
C ILE A 213 15.21 0.26 11.84
N GLU A 214 15.94 -0.33 12.79
CA GLU A 214 16.92 -1.35 12.47
C GLU A 214 16.18 -2.67 12.19
N GLY A 215 16.55 -3.35 11.10
CA GLY A 215 15.81 -4.51 10.62
C GLY A 215 16.66 -5.49 9.84
N SER A 216 17.95 -5.62 10.17
CA SER A 216 18.88 -6.49 9.44
C SER A 216 18.37 -7.92 9.28
N GLU A 217 17.77 -8.50 10.32
CA GLU A 217 17.15 -9.83 10.26
C GLU A 217 15.72 -9.81 9.72
N LEU A 218 14.90 -8.80 10.06
CA LEU A 218 13.51 -8.70 9.60
C LEU A 218 13.40 -8.57 8.08
N VAL A 219 14.30 -7.81 7.45
CA VAL A 219 14.37 -7.64 6.00
C VAL A 219 14.57 -8.97 5.27
N ARG A 220 15.16 -9.98 5.91
CA ARG A 220 15.36 -11.31 5.31
C ARG A 220 14.03 -12.05 5.10
N GLY A 221 12.98 -11.66 5.80
CA GLY A 221 11.60 -12.10 5.57
C GLY A 221 10.94 -11.49 4.33
N GLY A 222 11.58 -10.51 3.68
CA GLY A 222 11.12 -9.91 2.42
C GLY A 222 10.01 -8.86 2.58
N GLY A 223 9.78 -8.33 3.78
CA GLY A 223 8.76 -7.31 4.05
C GLY A 223 9.28 -6.16 4.93
N GLY A 224 8.59 -5.03 4.86
CA GLY A 224 8.87 -3.82 5.65
C GLY A 224 7.87 -3.55 6.77
N PRO A 225 7.99 -2.38 7.42
CA PRO A 225 7.06 -1.94 8.45
C PRO A 225 5.58 -2.09 8.08
N ARG A 226 5.20 -1.86 6.81
CA ARG A 226 3.80 -1.99 6.39
C ARG A 226 3.33 -3.44 6.43
N CYS A 227 4.12 -4.40 5.96
CA CYS A 227 3.76 -5.83 6.05
C CYS A 227 3.64 -6.31 7.51
N MET A 228 4.36 -5.69 8.44
CA MET A 228 4.34 -6.04 9.87
C MET A 228 3.24 -5.34 10.67
N THR A 229 2.35 -4.59 10.01
CA THR A 229 1.31 -3.79 10.68
C THR A 229 -0.07 -4.02 10.06
N LEU A 230 -1.10 -3.97 10.90
CA LEU A 230 -2.51 -4.01 10.50
C LEU A 230 -3.24 -2.86 11.20
N PRO A 231 -3.42 -1.70 10.55
CA PRO A 231 -4.19 -0.60 11.13
C PRO A 231 -5.62 -1.02 11.44
N LEU A 232 -6.03 -0.85 12.69
CA LEU A 232 -7.40 -1.15 13.12
C LEU A 232 -8.29 0.09 13.07
N ARG A 233 -7.74 1.25 13.45
CA ARG A 233 -8.41 2.55 13.42
C ARG A 233 -7.39 3.63 13.09
N ARG A 234 -7.80 4.60 12.27
CA ARG A 234 -7.08 5.83 11.96
C ARG A 234 -8.10 6.97 12.02
N ASP A 235 -7.68 8.13 12.48
CA ASP A 235 -8.53 9.32 12.48
C ASP A 235 -8.78 9.79 11.04
N ASP A 236 -9.90 10.49 10.84
CA ASP A 236 -10.19 11.14 9.56
C ASP A 236 -9.15 12.24 9.26
N LEU A 237 -8.85 12.41 7.96
CA LEU A 237 -7.86 13.35 7.45
C LEU A 237 -8.42 14.74 7.14
#